data_AF-A0A956ITR0-F1
#
_entry.id   AF-A0A956ITR0-F1
#
_cell.length_a   1.000
_cell.length_b   1.000
_cell.length_c   1.000
_cell.angle_alpha   90.00
_cell.angle_beta   90.00
_cell.angle_gamma   90.00
#
_symmetry.space_group_name_H-M   'P 1'
#
loop_
_entity.id
_entity.type
_entity.pdbx_description
1 polymer ?
#
loop_
_entity_poly.entity_id
_entity_poly.type
_entity_poly.pdbx_seq_one_letter_code
_entity_poly.pdbx_strand_id
1 'polypeptide(L)'
;VIFIERCLDWLKPGGRMGIVLPDGILGNPGDEYIRWWLLRHCWVLASVDLPVEVFIVEANVNILTSLLFLKKKTDDEIRAEDLGQKADYPVFMAVAEKVGFDRRGNTLYKRGPDGEELVEEVEHRERIRVNGHSVVRLLRRKEKTVDDDLPRIAEAFRAFRAEHSEPGA
;
A
#
# COMPACT_ATOMS: atom_id res chain seq x y z
N VAL A 1 -1.73 -4.75 22.41
CA VAL A 1 -1.01 -4.89 21.13
C VAL A 1 0.19 -3.97 21.15
N ILE A 2 1.32 -4.48 21.62
CA ILE A 2 2.41 -3.60 22.07
C ILE A 2 3.07 -2.83 20.90
N PHE A 3 3.16 -3.43 19.71
CA PHE A 3 3.83 -2.80 18.57
C PHE A 3 3.01 -1.69 17.91
N ILE A 4 1.73 -1.93 17.63
CA ILE A 4 0.85 -0.89 17.03
C ILE A 4 0.73 0.31 17.97
N GLU A 5 0.51 0.05 19.26
CA GLU A 5 0.47 1.07 20.32
C GLU A 5 1.76 1.90 20.33
N ARG A 6 2.92 1.25 20.37
CA ARG A 6 4.21 1.94 20.43
C ARG A 6 4.50 2.76 19.18
N CYS A 7 4.17 2.25 17.99
CA CYS A 7 4.31 3.00 16.74
C CYS A 7 3.43 4.26 16.75
N LEU A 8 2.22 4.16 17.30
CA LEU A 8 1.32 5.30 17.42
C LEU A 8 1.81 6.34 18.44
N ASP A 9 2.38 5.90 19.55
CA ASP A 9 2.95 6.79 20.57
C ASP A 9 4.06 7.69 20.02
N TRP A 10 4.90 7.15 19.13
CA TRP A 10 5.95 7.92 18.45
C TRP A 10 5.43 8.89 17.40
N LEU A 11 4.16 8.76 16.99
CA LEU A 11 3.55 9.62 16.01
C LEU A 11 3.03 10.90 16.66
N LYS A 12 3.31 12.04 16.03
CA LYS A 12 2.68 13.32 16.41
C LYS A 12 1.16 13.25 16.19
N PRO A 13 0.35 14.01 16.93
CA PRO A 13 -1.08 14.14 16.64
C PRO A 13 -1.31 14.55 15.18
N GLY A 14 -2.24 13.88 14.49
CA GLY A 14 -2.48 14.06 13.05
C GLY A 14 -1.42 13.46 12.12
N GLY A 15 -0.35 12.86 12.65
CA GLY A 15 0.68 12.19 11.85
C GLY A 15 0.16 10.92 11.18
N ARG A 16 0.86 10.46 10.15
CA ARG A 16 0.50 9.28 9.34
C ARG A 16 1.50 8.16 9.54
N MET A 17 1.02 6.92 9.56
CA MET A 17 1.85 5.71 9.61
C MET A 17 1.33 4.66 8.62
N GLY A 18 2.25 3.88 8.07
CA GLY A 18 1.95 2.64 7.36
C GLY A 18 2.54 1.47 8.13
N ILE A 19 1.80 0.38 8.27
CA ILE A 19 2.25 -0.80 9.00
C ILE A 19 1.84 -2.08 8.26
N VAL A 20 2.73 -3.07 8.24
CA VAL A 20 2.44 -4.42 7.77
C VAL A 20 1.93 -5.24 8.95
N LEU A 21 0.77 -5.86 8.81
CA LEU A 21 0.19 -6.72 9.84
C LEU A 21 -0.23 -8.06 9.23
N PRO A 22 -0.13 -9.19 9.95
CA PRO A 22 -0.76 -10.43 9.55
C PRO A 22 -2.29 -10.26 9.47
N ASP A 23 -2.92 -10.85 8.45
CA ASP A 23 -4.37 -10.76 8.22
C ASP A 23 -5.19 -11.17 9.45
N GLY A 24 -4.69 -12.14 10.23
CA GLY A 24 -5.35 -12.61 11.45
C GLY A 24 -5.68 -11.48 12.42
N ILE A 25 -4.82 -10.47 12.55
CA ILE A 25 -5.05 -9.32 13.45
C ILE A 25 -6.27 -8.50 13.03
N LEU A 26 -6.56 -8.45 11.72
CA LEU A 26 -7.67 -7.69 11.16
C LEU A 26 -8.93 -8.55 11.03
N GLY A 27 -8.81 -9.85 10.77
CA GLY A 27 -9.95 -10.74 10.50
C GLY A 27 -10.48 -11.52 11.70
N ASN A 28 -9.63 -11.88 12.67
CA ASN A 28 -10.03 -12.82 13.71
C ASN A 28 -11.04 -12.19 14.69
N PRO A 29 -12.08 -12.93 15.11
CA PRO A 29 -12.99 -12.50 16.18
C PRO A 29 -12.28 -12.29 17.52
N GLY A 30 -11.30 -13.15 17.84
CA GLY A 30 -10.53 -13.04 19.10
C GLY A 30 -9.66 -11.77 19.20
N ASP A 31 -9.39 -11.12 18.07
CA ASP A 31 -8.55 -9.93 17.96
C ASP A 31 -9.39 -8.63 17.80
N GLU A 32 -10.69 -8.69 18.08
CA GLU A 32 -11.60 -7.54 17.95
C GLU A 32 -11.16 -6.32 18.75
N TYR A 33 -10.59 -6.53 19.94
CA TYR A 33 -10.07 -5.47 20.80
C TYR A 33 -9.01 -4.61 20.08
N ILE A 34 -8.24 -5.21 19.17
CA ILE A 34 -7.21 -4.51 18.37
C ILE A 34 -7.86 -3.54 17.40
N ARG A 35 -8.88 -4.00 16.67
CA ARG A 35 -9.64 -3.16 15.72
C ARG A 35 -10.34 -2.02 16.44
N TRP A 36 -10.96 -2.32 17.59
CA TRP A 36 -11.62 -1.30 18.39
C TRP A 36 -10.60 -0.23 18.83
N TRP A 37 -9.44 -0.64 19.33
CA TRP A 37 -8.37 0.27 19.74
C TRP A 37 -7.86 1.11 18.56
N LEU A 38 -7.62 0.47 17.40
CA LEU A 38 -7.21 1.16 16.17
C LEU A 38 -8.23 2.21 15.73
N LEU A 39 -9.51 1.87 15.67
CA LEU A 39 -10.58 2.80 15.26
C LEU A 39 -10.80 3.92 16.28
N ARG A 40 -10.48 3.68 17.55
CA ARG A 40 -10.57 4.69 18.61
C ARG A 40 -9.47 5.75 18.50
N HIS A 41 -8.23 5.33 18.24
CA HIS A 41 -7.05 6.21 18.27
C HIS A 41 -6.56 6.66 16.89
N CYS A 42 -7.02 6.02 15.82
CA CYS A 42 -6.59 6.30 14.46
C CYS A 42 -7.79 6.47 13.52
N TRP A 43 -7.57 7.27 12.48
CA TRP A 43 -8.33 7.19 11.24
C TRP A 43 -7.68 6.15 10.32
N VAL A 44 -8.48 5.24 9.77
CA VAL A 44 -7.99 4.23 8.81
C VAL A 44 -8.06 4.82 7.41
N LEU A 45 -6.91 5.12 6.81
CA LEU A 45 -6.86 5.75 5.49
C LEU A 45 -7.02 4.72 4.37
N ALA A 46 -6.32 3.58 4.52
CA ALA A 46 -6.37 2.49 3.56
C ALA A 46 -6.03 1.15 4.21
N SER A 47 -6.65 0.07 3.71
CA SER A 47 -6.29 -1.33 3.98
C SER A 47 -6.03 -2.02 2.66
N VAL A 48 -4.83 -2.55 2.46
CA VAL A 48 -4.45 -3.25 1.23
C VAL A 48 -3.97 -4.65 1.57
N ASP A 49 -4.69 -5.65 1.10
CA ASP A 49 -4.30 -7.05 1.32
C ASP A 49 -3.22 -7.45 0.32
N LEU A 50 -2.19 -8.13 0.81
CA LEU A 50 -1.06 -8.57 0.01
C LEU A 50 -1.06 -10.10 -0.15
N PRO A 51 -0.61 -10.58 -1.32
CA PRO A 51 -0.43 -12.01 -1.52
C PRO A 51 0.81 -12.51 -0.78
N VAL A 52 0.81 -13.80 -0.43
CA VAL A 52 1.89 -14.46 0.34
C VAL A 52 3.25 -14.29 -0.32
N GLU A 53 3.25 -14.21 -1.65
CA GLU A 53 4.42 -14.03 -2.50
C GLU A 53 5.28 -12.84 -2.05
N VAL A 54 4.70 -11.75 -1.52
CA VAL A 54 5.44 -10.54 -1.12
C VAL A 54 6.54 -10.82 -0.09
N PHE A 55 6.24 -11.63 0.92
CA PHE A 55 7.16 -11.86 2.05
C PHE A 55 7.85 -13.23 2.03
N ILE A 56 7.47 -14.11 1.10
CA ILE A 56 8.09 -15.44 1.02
C ILE A 56 9.50 -15.38 0.43
N VAL A 57 9.76 -14.53 -0.56
CA VAL A 57 11.03 -14.51 -1.30
C VAL A 57 12.16 -13.94 -0.45
N GLU A 58 11.94 -12.81 0.22
CA GLU A 58 12.97 -12.13 0.99
C GLU A 58 12.98 -12.52 2.47
N ALA A 59 11.80 -12.71 3.07
CA ALA A 59 11.69 -12.95 4.51
C ALA A 59 11.40 -14.42 4.87
N ASN A 60 11.15 -15.28 3.88
CA ASN A 60 10.77 -16.69 4.06
C ASN A 60 9.58 -16.85 5.03
N VAL A 61 8.66 -15.88 5.02
CA VAL A 61 7.45 -15.88 5.85
C VAL A 61 6.26 -16.30 4.99
N ASN A 62 5.57 -17.36 5.42
CA ASN A 62 4.40 -17.91 4.72
C ASN A 62 3.11 -17.55 5.46
N ILE A 63 2.80 -16.25 5.52
CA ILE A 63 1.56 -15.73 6.12
C ILE A 63 0.93 -14.70 5.18
N LEU A 64 -0.40 -14.60 5.19
CA LEU A 64 -1.11 -13.49 4.57
C LEU A 64 -0.95 -12.23 5.42
N THR A 65 -0.75 -11.11 4.75
CA THR A 65 -0.49 -9.82 5.38
C THR A 65 -1.25 -8.71 4.69
N SER A 66 -1.68 -7.72 5.46
CA SER A 66 -2.24 -6.47 4.95
C SER A 66 -1.30 -5.29 5.26
N LEU A 67 -1.26 -4.33 4.35
CA LEU A 67 -0.74 -2.98 4.57
C LEU A 67 -1.86 -2.09 5.09
N LEU A 68 -1.70 -1.59 6.31
CA LEU A 68 -2.63 -0.67 6.92
C LEU A 68 -2.02 0.73 6.98
N PHE A 69 -2.73 1.70 6.41
CA PHE A 69 -2.35 3.12 6.46
C PHE A 69 -3.28 3.83 7.43
N LEU A 70 -2.68 4.49 8.42
CA LEU A 70 -3.37 5.10 9.54
C LEU A 70 -2.96 6.56 9.71
N LYS A 71 -3.86 7.38 10.23
CA LYS A 71 -3.57 8.72 10.75
C LYS A 71 -3.92 8.76 12.23
N LYS A 72 -3.01 9.23 13.08
CA LYS A 72 -3.27 9.38 14.52
C LYS A 72 -4.30 10.48 14.75
N LYS A 73 -5.36 10.16 15.48
CA LYS A 73 -6.33 11.15 15.96
C LYS A 73 -5.68 12.07 17.00
N THR A 74 -6.14 13.30 17.02
CA THR A 74 -5.88 14.28 18.07
C THR A 74 -6.75 13.99 19.29
N ASP A 75 -6.34 14.49 20.45
CA ASP A 75 -7.11 14.33 21.69
C ASP A 75 -8.50 14.96 21.58
N ASP A 76 -8.64 16.04 20.79
CA ASP A 76 -9.92 16.71 20.59
C ASP A 76 -10.88 15.89 19.73
N GLU A 77 -10.38 15.22 18.67
CA GLU A 77 -11.18 14.27 17.88
C GLU A 77 -11.63 13.07 18.73
N ILE A 78 -10.72 12.55 19.56
CA ILE A 78 -11.01 11.46 20.50
C ILE A 78 -12.12 11.86 21.47
N ARG A 79 -12.08 13.07 22.03
CA ARG A 79 -13.12 13.60 22.92
C ARG A 79 -14.44 13.87 22.20
N ALA A 80 -14.39 14.38 20.97
CA ALA A 80 -15.59 14.62 20.16
C ALA A 80 -16.35 13.30 19.91
N GLU A 81 -15.64 12.22 19.61
CA GLU A 81 -16.24 10.89 19.47
C GLU A 81 -16.89 10.39 20.78
N ASP A 82 -16.26 10.63 21.94
CA ASP A 82 -16.85 10.27 23.25
C ASP A 82 -18.16 11.03 23.53
N LEU A 83 -18.29 12.24 23.01
CA LEU A 83 -19.50 13.05 23.07
C LEU A 83 -20.55 12.65 22.01
N GLY A 84 -20.30 11.56 21.27
CA GLY A 84 -21.20 11.05 20.23
C GLY A 84 -21.06 11.74 18.87
N GLN A 85 -20.07 12.62 18.69
CA GLN A 85 -19.82 13.32 17.42
C GLN A 85 -18.92 12.48 16.50
N LYS A 86 -19.26 11.21 16.31
CA LYS A 86 -18.51 10.32 15.42
C LYS A 86 -18.86 10.63 13.97
N ALA A 87 -17.86 11.04 13.19
CA ALA A 87 -18.01 11.28 11.77
C ALA A 87 -17.76 9.99 10.98
N ASP A 88 -18.69 9.65 10.08
CA ASP A 88 -18.46 8.62 9.08
C ASP A 88 -17.57 9.16 7.97
N TYR A 89 -16.65 8.31 7.50
CA TYR A 89 -15.71 8.64 6.43
C TYR A 89 -15.42 7.39 5.61
N PRO A 90 -15.13 7.55 4.30
CA PRO A 90 -14.81 6.43 3.45
C PRO A 90 -13.39 5.92 3.74
N VAL A 91 -13.21 4.61 3.72
CA VAL A 91 -11.92 3.92 3.84
C VAL A 91 -11.58 3.26 2.52
N PHE A 92 -10.37 3.45 2.02
CA PHE A 92 -9.92 2.76 0.81
C PHE A 92 -9.56 1.31 1.13
N MET A 93 -10.11 0.36 0.37
CA MET A 93 -9.79 -1.07 0.49
C MET A 93 -9.39 -1.62 -0.87
N ALA A 94 -8.31 -2.39 -0.90
CA ALA A 94 -7.85 -3.05 -2.12
C ALA A 94 -7.24 -4.41 -1.79
N VAL A 95 -7.28 -5.32 -2.76
CA VAL A 95 -6.62 -6.62 -2.69
C VAL A 95 -5.64 -6.68 -3.85
N ALA A 96 -4.36 -6.91 -3.55
CA ALA A 96 -3.36 -7.19 -4.57
C ALA A 96 -3.37 -8.70 -4.85
N GLU A 97 -3.67 -9.11 -6.08
CA GLU A 97 -3.60 -10.53 -6.48
C GLU A 97 -2.20 -10.88 -6.98
N LYS A 98 -1.55 -9.92 -7.64
CA LYS A 98 -0.25 -10.08 -8.28
C LYS A 98 0.71 -8.97 -7.83
N VAL A 99 1.96 -9.36 -7.59
CA VAL A 99 3.02 -8.47 -7.11
C VAL A 99 4.28 -8.54 -7.98
N GLY A 100 4.13 -9.05 -9.20
CA GLY A 100 5.20 -9.07 -10.20
C GLY A 100 6.18 -10.23 -10.08
N PHE A 101 6.01 -11.15 -9.13
CA PHE A 101 6.88 -12.31 -8.99
C PHE A 101 6.17 -13.51 -8.34
N ASP A 102 6.73 -14.71 -8.57
CA ASP A 102 6.27 -15.96 -7.96
C ASP A 102 6.96 -16.24 -6.60
N ARG A 103 6.55 -17.32 -5.92
CA ARG A 103 7.12 -17.75 -4.64
C ARG A 103 8.62 -18.10 -4.69
N ARG A 104 9.20 -18.22 -5.88
CA ARG A 104 10.62 -18.52 -6.12
C ARG A 104 11.41 -17.26 -6.50
N GLY A 105 10.75 -16.10 -6.58
CA GLY A 105 11.36 -14.83 -6.99
C GLY A 105 11.47 -14.64 -8.51
N ASN A 106 10.83 -15.48 -9.32
CA ASN A 106 10.83 -15.28 -10.78
C ASN A 106 9.84 -14.17 -11.13
N THR A 107 10.27 -13.19 -11.92
CA THR A 107 9.41 -12.10 -12.39
C THR A 107 8.27 -12.64 -13.25
N LEU A 108 7.05 -12.22 -12.92
CA LEU A 108 5.83 -12.50 -13.67
C LEU A 108 5.52 -11.31 -14.58
N TYR A 109 5.21 -11.60 -15.83
CA TYR A 109 4.84 -10.62 -16.84
C TYR A 109 3.38 -10.83 -17.26
N LYS A 110 2.70 -9.74 -17.59
CA LYS A 110 1.32 -9.79 -18.08
C LYS A 110 1.27 -10.54 -19.40
N ARG A 111 0.22 -11.33 -19.60
CA ARG A 111 -0.01 -12.08 -20.84
C ARG A 111 -1.33 -11.67 -21.48
N GLY A 112 -1.33 -11.59 -22.81
CA GLY A 112 -2.52 -11.37 -23.61
C GLY A 112 -3.43 -12.60 -23.64
N PRO A 113 -4.64 -12.47 -24.22
CA PRO A 113 -5.58 -13.60 -24.38
C PRO A 113 -5.03 -14.77 -25.21
N ASP A 114 -4.05 -14.49 -26.06
CA ASP A 114 -3.28 -15.42 -26.89
C ASP A 114 -2.09 -16.07 -26.15
N GLY A 115 -1.80 -15.63 -24.91
CA GLY A 115 -0.70 -16.11 -24.09
C GLY A 115 0.63 -15.42 -24.33
N GLU A 116 0.70 -14.44 -25.24
CA GLU A 116 1.92 -13.66 -25.49
C GLU A 116 2.18 -12.65 -24.36
N GLU A 117 3.43 -12.46 -23.99
CA GLU A 117 3.79 -11.48 -22.96
C GLU A 117 3.60 -10.05 -23.49
N LEU A 118 2.84 -9.25 -22.74
CA LEU A 118 2.58 -7.86 -23.08
C LEU A 118 3.85 -7.04 -22.93
N VAL A 119 4.14 -6.23 -23.95
CA VAL A 119 5.26 -5.30 -23.96
C VAL A 119 4.75 -3.87 -24.08
N GLU A 120 5.31 -3.00 -23.27
CA GLU A 120 5.07 -1.56 -23.30
C GLU A 120 6.31 -0.82 -23.81
N GLU A 121 6.10 0.30 -24.49
CA GLU A 121 7.18 1.14 -24.98
C GLU A 121 7.59 2.12 -23.87
N VAL A 122 8.72 1.85 -23.23
CA VAL A 122 9.26 2.65 -22.13
C VAL A 122 10.30 3.64 -22.67
N GLU A 123 10.20 4.90 -22.24
CA GLU A 123 11.18 5.95 -22.57
C GLU A 123 12.30 6.00 -21.53
N HIS A 124 13.50 5.57 -21.92
CA HIS A 124 14.71 5.67 -21.10
C HIS A 124 15.47 6.93 -21.45
N ARG A 125 15.86 7.69 -20.43
CA ARG A 125 16.79 8.81 -20.56
C ARG A 125 18.20 8.30 -20.28
N GLU A 126 18.95 8.00 -21.32
CA GLU A 126 20.31 7.53 -21.17
C GLU A 126 21.32 8.65 -21.47
N ARG A 127 22.37 8.72 -20.64
CA ARG A 127 23.56 9.52 -20.94
C ARG A 127 24.49 8.70 -21.82
N ILE A 128 24.51 9.00 -23.11
CA ILE A 128 25.43 8.41 -24.07
C ILE A 128 26.60 9.36 -24.34
N ARG A 129 27.79 8.79 -24.57
CA ARG A 129 28.98 9.56 -24.90
C ARG A 129 29.14 9.58 -26.42
N VAL A 130 28.95 10.75 -27.03
CA VAL A 130 29.09 10.95 -28.48
C VAL A 130 30.22 11.96 -28.70
N ASN A 131 31.26 11.56 -29.44
CA ASN A 131 32.43 12.40 -29.74
C ASN A 131 33.06 13.05 -28.50
N GLY A 132 33.14 12.31 -27.39
CA GLY A 132 33.74 12.79 -26.12
C GLY A 132 32.81 13.56 -25.19
N HIS A 133 31.65 14.02 -25.67
CA HIS A 133 30.64 14.74 -24.87
C HIS A 133 29.52 13.82 -24.40
N SER A 134 29.05 14.02 -23.16
CA SER A 134 27.87 13.31 -22.65
C SER A 134 26.59 14.00 -23.14
N VAL A 135 25.80 13.29 -23.92
CA VAL A 135 24.49 13.74 -24.43
C VAL A 135 23.41 12.87 -23.80
N VAL A 136 22.35 13.49 -23.26
CA VAL A 136 21.17 12.76 -22.80
C VAL A 136 20.29 12.51 -24.02
N ARG A 137 20.04 11.23 -24.33
CA ARG A 137 19.13 10.83 -25.41
C ARG A 137 17.93 10.11 -24.81
N LEU A 138 16.75 10.43 -25.33
CA LEU A 138 15.57 9.61 -25.12
C LEU A 138 15.63 8.41 -26.06
N LEU A 139 15.64 7.22 -25.48
CA LEU A 139 15.56 5.95 -26.19
C LEU A 139 14.23 5.31 -25.82
N ARG A 140 13.47 4.90 -26.83
CA ARG A 140 12.25 4.11 -26.66
C ARG A 140 12.60 2.65 -26.79
N ARG A 141 12.31 1.86 -25.76
CA ARG A 141 12.54 0.41 -25.76
C ARG A 141 11.26 -0.31 -25.41
N LYS A 142 11.00 -1.42 -26.09
CA LYS A 142 9.93 -2.33 -25.69
C LYS A 142 10.41 -3.16 -24.51
N GLU A 143 9.74 -3.03 -23.37
CA GLU A 143 9.98 -3.80 -22.17
C GLU A 143 8.72 -4.58 -21.80
N LYS A 144 8.88 -5.78 -21.20
CA LYS A 144 7.75 -6.59 -20.78
C LYS A 144 7.08 -5.94 -19.57
N THR A 145 5.75 -5.84 -19.59
CA THR A 145 5.01 -5.28 -18.47
C THR A 145 4.93 -6.30 -17.34
N VAL A 146 5.44 -5.93 -16.17
CA VAL A 146 5.38 -6.75 -14.96
C VAL A 146 3.91 -6.90 -14.52
N ASP A 147 3.54 -8.11 -14.11
CA ASP A 147 2.20 -8.41 -13.58
C ASP A 147 2.13 -8.03 -12.10
N ASP A 148 2.04 -6.72 -11.84
CA ASP A 148 2.01 -6.13 -10.50
C ASP A 148 0.82 -5.17 -10.35
N ASP A 149 -0.02 -5.43 -9.34
CA ASP A 149 -1.21 -4.64 -9.04
C ASP A 149 -0.88 -3.42 -8.15
N LEU A 150 0.23 -3.43 -7.42
CA LEU A 150 0.56 -2.39 -6.44
C LEU A 150 0.62 -0.97 -7.04
N PRO A 151 1.22 -0.74 -8.22
CA PRO A 151 1.21 0.58 -8.85
C PRO A 151 -0.21 1.06 -9.16
N ARG A 152 -1.07 0.17 -9.65
CA ARG A 152 -2.47 0.47 -9.97
C ARG A 152 -3.28 0.77 -8.72
N ILE A 153 -3.05 0.01 -7.64
CA ILE A 153 -3.68 0.25 -6.34
C ILE A 153 -3.25 1.61 -5.79
N ALA A 154 -1.97 1.98 -5.94
CA ALA A 154 -1.49 3.30 -5.52
C ALA A 154 -2.11 4.44 -6.32
N GLU A 155 -2.31 4.27 -7.64
CA GLU A 155 -3.05 5.22 -8.48
C GLU A 155 -4.52 5.34 -8.07
N ALA A 156 -5.19 4.21 -7.84
CA ALA A 156 -6.56 4.17 -7.36
C ALA A 156 -6.71 4.86 -6.00
N PHE A 157 -5.76 4.65 -5.08
CA PHE A 157 -5.73 5.35 -3.80
C PHE A 157 -5.57 6.87 -3.99
N ARG A 158 -4.68 7.33 -4.88
CA ARG A 158 -4.54 8.76 -5.18
C ARG A 158 -5.81 9.37 -5.76
N ALA A 159 -6.48 8.66 -6.67
CA ALA A 159 -7.77 9.09 -7.22
C ALA A 159 -8.84 9.20 -6.12
N PHE A 160 -8.95 8.17 -5.27
CA PHE A 160 -9.83 8.17 -4.11
C PHE A 160 -9.56 9.36 -3.17
N ARG A 161 -8.29 9.68 -2.91
CA ARG A 161 -7.88 10.82 -2.07
C ARG A 161 -8.11 12.19 -2.71
N ALA A 162 -8.31 12.26 -4.03
CA ALA A 162 -8.69 13.48 -4.71
C ALA A 162 -10.19 13.78 -4.58
N GLU A 163 -11.03 12.75 -4.48
CA GLU A 163 -12.49 12.88 -4.34
C GLU A 163 -12.95 12.97 -2.88
N HIS A 164 -12.29 12.23 -1.99
CA HIS A 164 -12.61 12.20 -0.57
C HIS A 164 -11.49 12.87 0.22
N SER A 165 -11.78 13.87 1.05
CA SER A 165 -10.78 14.51 1.92
C SER A 165 -10.32 13.61 3.07
N GLU A 166 -9.18 13.92 3.66
CA GLU A 166 -8.60 13.11 4.73
C GLU A 166 -9.38 13.41 6.01
N PRO A 167 -9.84 12.40 6.76
CA PRO A 167 -10.55 12.66 8.01
C PRO A 167 -9.64 13.42 8.99
N GLY A 168 -10.24 14.33 9.75
CA GLY A 168 -9.49 15.15 10.71
C GLY A 168 -8.57 16.21 10.09
N ALA A 169 -8.93 16.71 8.90
CA ALA A 169 -8.23 17.80 8.23
C ALA A 169 -8.89 19.14 8.53
#